data_AF-A0A1C5ZJX2-F1
#
_entry.id   AF-A0A1C5ZJX2-F1
#
_cell.length_a   1.000
_cell.length_b   1.000
_cell.length_c   1.000
_cell.angle_alpha   90.00
_cell.angle_beta   90.00
_cell.angle_gamma   90.00
#
_symmetry.space_group_name_H-M   'P 1'
#
loop_
_entity.id
_entity.type
_entity.pdbx_description
1 polymer ?
#
loop_
_entity_poly.entity_id
_entity_poly.type
_entity_poly.pdbx_seq_one_letter_code
_entity_poly.pdbx_strand_id
1 'polypeptide(L)'
;MEAEPLTLQELREMAGRPVYCPDADGYGIVKCETKGHWAGIPFLVGAWHEDGVAVNFEYNIKKRGLKCYRIEQVAAPEKDIPKQPINHEMGYGDTVLVCPNCGQSAIGNPFRKGYELYPHCPWCGQKLEGGADHGKEE
;
A
#
# COMPACT_ATOMS: atom_id res chain seq x y z
N MET A 1 -3.15 22.11 6.57
CA MET A 1 -1.76 21.77 6.91
C MET A 1 -1.20 21.05 5.71
N GLU A 2 -0.07 21.48 5.17
CA GLU A 2 0.61 20.73 4.11
C GLU A 2 1.16 19.43 4.72
N ALA A 3 0.96 18.30 4.04
CA ALA A 3 1.45 17.02 4.53
C ALA A 3 2.97 16.96 4.37
N GLU A 4 3.68 16.54 5.41
CA GLU A 4 5.13 16.35 5.38
C GLU A 4 5.47 14.95 4.86
N PRO A 5 6.52 14.82 4.01
CA PRO A 5 6.95 13.51 3.54
C PRO A 5 7.56 12.69 4.67
N LEU A 6 7.32 11.39 4.64
CA LEU A 6 7.87 10.42 5.59
C LEU A 6 9.41 10.42 5.53
N THR A 7 10.02 10.45 6.71
CA THR A 7 11.47 10.26 6.84
C THR A 7 11.86 8.81 6.52
N LEU A 8 13.16 8.57 6.25
CA LEU A 8 13.66 7.21 6.05
C LEU A 8 13.46 6.30 7.26
N GLN A 9 13.44 6.86 8.47
CA GLN A 9 13.16 6.09 9.68
C GLN A 9 11.69 5.67 9.72
N GLU A 10 10.76 6.60 9.53
CA GLU A 10 9.34 6.29 9.51
C GLU A 10 8.98 5.31 8.38
N LEU A 11 9.62 5.43 7.22
CA LEU A 11 9.44 4.47 6.12
C LEU A 11 9.81 3.04 6.53
N ARG A 12 10.89 2.86 7.31
CA ARG A 12 11.27 1.53 7.82
C ARG A 12 10.23 1.00 8.80
N GLU A 13 9.73 1.85 9.69
CA GLU A 13 8.66 1.52 10.64
C GLU A 13 7.34 1.20 9.93
N MET A 14 7.15 1.75 8.73
CA MET A 14 6.00 1.50 7.86
C MET A 14 6.13 0.26 6.95
N ALA A 15 7.09 -0.63 7.19
CA ALA A 15 7.19 -1.87 6.42
C ALA A 15 5.86 -2.66 6.39
N GLY A 16 5.45 -3.05 5.17
CA GLY A 16 4.19 -3.72 4.88
C GLY A 16 2.96 -2.82 4.98
N ARG A 17 3.10 -1.47 5.00
CA ARG A 17 1.98 -0.52 5.02
C ARG A 17 1.87 0.27 3.72
N PRO A 18 0.65 0.66 3.33
CA PRO A 18 0.42 1.46 2.15
C PRO A 18 0.78 2.94 2.41
N VAL A 19 1.27 3.61 1.37
CA VAL A 19 1.62 5.04 1.33
C VAL A 19 1.18 5.64 -0.01
N TYR A 20 1.06 6.95 -0.05
CA TYR A 20 0.93 7.71 -1.30
C TYR A 20 2.30 8.26 -1.72
N CYS A 21 2.62 8.20 -3.02
CA CYS A 21 3.84 8.75 -3.58
C CYS A 21 3.52 9.50 -4.89
N PRO A 22 3.48 10.85 -4.88
CA PRO A 22 3.18 11.64 -6.07
C PRO A 22 4.24 11.47 -7.18
N ASP A 23 5.51 11.25 -6.82
CA ASP A 23 6.58 11.04 -7.80
C ASP A 23 6.43 9.71 -8.58
N ALA A 24 5.63 8.78 -8.05
CA ALA A 24 5.28 7.51 -8.70
C ALA A 24 3.86 7.53 -9.30
N ASP A 25 3.19 8.68 -9.25
CA ASP A 25 1.80 8.89 -9.67
C ASP A 25 0.83 7.86 -9.07
N GLY A 26 0.97 7.56 -7.77
CA GLY A 26 0.12 6.54 -7.18
C GLY A 26 0.39 6.16 -5.74
N TYR A 27 -0.33 5.11 -5.34
CA TYR A 27 -0.17 4.46 -4.05
C TYR A 27 0.72 3.24 -4.18
N GLY A 28 1.34 2.84 -3.08
CA GLY A 28 2.12 1.62 -3.02
C GLY A 28 2.38 1.19 -1.59
N ILE A 29 3.03 0.05 -1.43
CA ILE A 29 3.38 -0.55 -0.15
C ILE A 29 4.84 -0.25 0.13
N VAL A 30 5.15 0.18 1.36
CA VAL A 30 6.55 0.27 1.78
C VAL A 30 7.05 -1.12 2.13
N LYS A 31 8.10 -1.56 1.44
CA LYS A 31 8.82 -2.80 1.72
C LYS A 31 10.17 -2.46 2.32
N CYS A 32 10.51 -3.07 3.46
CA CYS A 32 11.83 -2.90 4.07
C CYS A 32 12.26 -4.22 4.71
N GLU A 33 13.17 -4.93 4.04
CA GLU A 33 13.65 -6.23 4.51
C GLU A 33 14.63 -6.08 5.68
N THR A 34 14.70 -7.11 6.53
CA THR A 34 15.66 -7.16 7.65
C THR A 34 16.92 -7.96 7.31
N LYS A 35 16.95 -8.64 6.15
CA LYS A 35 18.03 -9.54 5.72
C LYS A 35 18.39 -9.31 4.25
N GLY A 36 19.57 -9.80 3.85
CA GLY A 36 20.06 -9.75 2.47
C GLY A 36 20.74 -8.42 2.10
N HIS A 37 21.16 -8.30 0.84
CA HIS A 37 21.88 -7.12 0.33
C HIS A 37 21.10 -5.80 0.44
N TRP A 38 19.78 -5.88 0.60
CA TRP A 38 18.88 -4.73 0.68
C TRP A 38 18.31 -4.50 2.09
N ALA A 39 18.89 -5.14 3.11
CA ALA A 39 18.44 -5.00 4.50
C ALA A 39 18.44 -3.54 4.96
N GLY A 40 17.33 -3.11 5.57
CA GLY A 40 17.14 -1.76 6.11
C GLY A 40 16.96 -0.66 5.06
N ILE A 41 16.84 -1.02 3.78
CA ILE A 41 16.59 -0.08 2.69
C ILE A 41 15.10 -0.13 2.32
N PRO A 42 14.35 0.98 2.45
CA PRO A 42 12.95 1.01 2.09
C PRO A 42 12.75 1.14 0.57
N PHE A 43 11.84 0.32 0.05
CA PHE A 43 11.37 0.33 -1.33
C PHE A 43 9.88 0.63 -1.38
N LEU A 44 9.45 1.33 -2.42
CA LEU A 44 8.04 1.47 -2.78
C LEU A 44 7.69 0.37 -3.76
N VAL A 45 6.77 -0.51 -3.36
CA VAL A 45 6.22 -1.58 -4.21
C VAL A 45 4.85 -1.15 -4.67
N GLY A 46 4.63 -1.11 -5.98
CA GLY A 46 3.35 -0.69 -6.54
C GLY A 46 3.06 -1.39 -7.84
N ALA A 47 1.87 -1.12 -8.37
CA ALA A 47 1.42 -1.65 -9.65
C ALA A 47 0.61 -0.57 -10.37
N TRP A 48 1.03 -0.23 -11.58
CA TRP A 48 0.22 0.58 -12.49
C TRP A 48 -0.69 -0.33 -13.27
N HIS A 49 -1.96 0.07 -13.41
CA HIS A 49 -2.95 -0.69 -14.14
C HIS A 49 -3.56 0.22 -15.21
N GLU A 50 -3.36 -0.15 -16.47
CA GLU A 50 -3.89 0.58 -17.62
C GLU A 50 -4.38 -0.45 -18.66
N ASP A 51 -5.60 -0.27 -19.16
CA ASP A 51 -6.21 -1.13 -20.19
C ASP A 51 -6.13 -2.65 -19.92
N GLY A 52 -6.27 -3.04 -18.64
CA GLY A 52 -6.23 -4.44 -18.21
C GLY A 52 -4.82 -5.04 -18.11
N VAL A 53 -3.77 -4.23 -18.26
CA VAL A 53 -2.38 -4.61 -18.07
C VAL A 53 -1.86 -4.04 -16.75
N ALA A 54 -1.26 -4.90 -15.92
CA ALA A 54 -0.62 -4.51 -14.68
C ALA A 54 0.91 -4.51 -14.84
N VAL A 55 1.56 -3.38 -14.55
CA VAL A 55 3.02 -3.25 -14.48
C VAL A 55 3.43 -3.08 -13.03
N ASN A 56 4.01 -4.13 -12.47
CA ASN A 56 4.56 -4.10 -11.11
C ASN A 56 5.91 -3.38 -11.09
N PHE A 57 6.14 -2.58 -10.05
CA PHE A 57 7.41 -1.90 -9.83
C PHE A 57 7.88 -2.04 -8.38
N GLU A 58 9.20 -1.99 -8.20
CA GLU A 58 9.85 -1.91 -6.89
C GLU A 58 10.95 -0.85 -6.95
N TYR A 59 10.71 0.29 -6.30
CA TYR A 59 11.56 1.47 -6.40
C TYR A 59 12.29 1.74 -5.09
N ASN A 60 13.61 1.82 -5.16
CA ASN A 60 14.42 2.26 -4.02
C ASN A 60 14.10 3.74 -3.74
N ILE A 61 13.40 3.99 -2.63
CA ILE A 61 12.86 5.32 -2.30
C ILE A 61 13.97 6.35 -2.19
N LYS A 62 15.03 6.03 -1.43
CA LYS A 62 16.17 6.94 -1.23
C LYS A 62 16.92 7.22 -2.51
N LYS A 63 17.25 6.18 -3.29
CA LYS A 63 18.07 6.32 -4.52
C LYS A 63 17.35 7.14 -5.59
N ARG A 64 16.02 7.06 -5.64
CA ARG A 64 15.19 7.83 -6.59
C ARG A 64 14.72 9.17 -6.04
N GLY A 65 14.98 9.49 -4.77
CA GLY A 65 14.54 10.73 -4.13
C GLY A 65 13.02 10.84 -4.00
N LEU A 66 12.32 9.70 -3.90
CA LEU A 66 10.85 9.69 -3.84
C LEU A 66 10.35 10.24 -2.49
N LYS A 67 9.30 11.04 -2.55
CA LYS A 67 8.55 11.51 -1.38
C LYS A 67 7.32 10.63 -1.19
N CYS A 68 7.21 10.02 -0.01
CA CYS A 68 6.06 9.20 0.36
C CYS A 68 5.33 9.85 1.53
N TYR A 69 4.01 9.68 1.57
CA TYR A 69 3.13 10.30 2.55
C TYR A 69 2.22 9.24 3.15
N ARG A 70 1.82 9.43 4.41
CA ARG A 70 0.77 8.61 5.01
C ARG A 70 -0.54 8.90 4.28
N ILE A 71 -1.33 7.86 4.02
CA ILE A 71 -2.56 8.01 3.24
C ILE A 71 -3.54 8.92 3.99
N GLU A 72 -3.60 8.82 5.31
CA GLU A 72 -4.47 9.59 6.18
C GLU A 72 -4.23 11.11 6.09
N GLN A 73 -3.04 11.53 5.65
CA GLN A 73 -2.69 12.95 5.52
C GLN A 73 -3.10 13.54 4.16
N VAL A 74 -3.31 12.70 3.15
CA VAL A 74 -3.44 13.11 1.73
C VAL A 74 -4.65 12.49 1.02
N ALA A 75 -5.36 11.56 1.65
CA ALA A 75 -6.54 10.95 1.08
C ALA A 75 -7.65 11.99 0.92
N ALA A 76 -8.33 11.93 -0.23
CA ALA A 76 -9.52 12.71 -0.45
C ALA A 76 -10.63 12.28 0.53
N PRO A 77 -11.48 13.20 1.03
CA PRO A 77 -12.48 12.89 2.05
C PRO A 77 -13.40 11.70 1.71
N GLU A 78 -13.73 11.52 0.43
CA GLU A 78 -14.53 10.41 -0.06
C GLU A 78 -13.87 9.03 0.10
N LYS A 79 -12.53 8.99 0.20
CA LYS A 79 -11.74 7.77 0.40
C LYS A 79 -11.53 7.43 1.88
N ASP A 80 -11.85 8.34 2.81
CA ASP A 80 -11.76 8.10 4.25
C ASP A 80 -13.01 7.40 4.83
N ILE A 81 -14.10 7.31 4.05
CA ILE A 81 -15.26 6.49 4.42
C ILE A 81 -14.87 5.01 4.22
N PRO A 82 -14.78 4.18 5.28
CA PRO A 82 -14.43 2.77 5.13
C PRO A 82 -15.42 2.07 4.19
N LYS A 83 -14.90 1.19 3.32
CA LYS A 83 -15.74 0.34 2.48
C LYS A 83 -15.39 -1.13 2.68
N GLN A 84 -16.42 -1.97 2.68
CA GLN A 84 -16.26 -3.41 2.76
C GLN A 84 -15.56 -3.96 1.51
N PRO A 85 -14.47 -4.74 1.66
CA PRO A 85 -13.89 -5.55 0.59
C PRO A 85 -14.94 -6.40 -0.13
N ILE A 86 -14.74 -6.62 -1.43
CA ILE A 86 -15.60 -7.52 -2.22
C ILE A 86 -14.80 -8.72 -2.72
N ASN A 87 -15.48 -9.85 -2.85
CA ASN A 87 -14.92 -11.03 -3.50
C ASN A 87 -14.86 -10.82 -5.01
N HIS A 88 -13.73 -11.21 -5.61
CA HIS A 88 -13.53 -11.23 -7.03
C HIS A 88 -13.02 -12.62 -7.44
N GLU A 89 -13.76 -13.28 -8.33
CA GLU A 89 -13.33 -14.53 -8.93
C GLU A 89 -12.25 -14.25 -9.98
N MET A 90 -11.02 -14.67 -9.67
CA MET A 90 -9.99 -14.80 -10.67
C MET A 90 -10.25 -16.07 -11.51
N GLY A 91 -9.62 -16.13 -12.69
CA GLY A 91 -9.67 -17.34 -13.51
C GLY A 91 -9.25 -18.59 -12.72
N TYR A 92 -9.74 -19.76 -13.14
CA TYR A 92 -9.48 -21.06 -12.50
C TYR A 92 -10.13 -21.29 -11.12
N GLY A 93 -11.08 -20.44 -10.71
CA GLY A 93 -11.90 -20.65 -9.51
C GLY A 93 -11.31 -20.09 -8.22
N ASP A 94 -10.19 -19.38 -8.30
CA ASP A 94 -9.62 -18.65 -7.17
C ASP A 94 -10.46 -17.41 -6.86
N THR A 95 -10.83 -17.22 -5.59
CA THR A 95 -11.52 -15.99 -5.15
C THR A 95 -10.58 -15.17 -4.28
N VAL A 96 -10.42 -13.88 -4.61
CA VAL A 96 -9.65 -12.93 -3.80
C VAL A 96 -10.51 -11.77 -3.31
N LEU A 97 -10.09 -11.16 -2.21
CA LEU A 97 -10.64 -9.89 -1.78
C LEU A 97 -9.98 -8.75 -2.54
N VAL A 98 -10.78 -7.88 -3.14
CA VAL A 98 -10.35 -6.66 -3.82
C VAL A 98 -11.00 -5.42 -3.22
N CYS A 99 -10.39 -4.26 -3.47
CA CYS A 99 -10.98 -2.99 -3.07
C CYS A 99 -12.22 -2.69 -3.92
N PRO A 100 -13.38 -2.35 -3.31
CA PRO A 100 -14.59 -2.02 -4.07
C PRO A 100 -14.48 -0.73 -4.89
N ASN A 101 -13.50 0.14 -4.58
CA ASN A 101 -13.34 1.41 -5.26
C ASN A 101 -12.57 1.28 -6.58
N CYS A 102 -11.54 0.42 -6.62
CA CYS A 102 -10.68 0.32 -7.79
C CYS A 102 -10.67 -1.06 -8.44
N GLY A 103 -11.02 -2.13 -7.71
CA GLY A 103 -11.06 -3.51 -8.23
C GLY A 103 -9.74 -4.05 -8.76
N GLN A 104 -8.63 -3.34 -8.57
CA GLN A 104 -7.39 -3.53 -9.34
C GLN A 104 -6.68 -4.86 -9.05
N SER A 105 -6.44 -5.13 -7.76
CA SER A 105 -5.70 -6.31 -7.32
C SER A 105 -6.08 -6.69 -5.89
N ALA A 106 -5.61 -7.87 -5.47
CA ALA A 106 -5.84 -8.39 -4.13
C ALA A 106 -5.38 -7.39 -3.05
N ILE A 107 -6.14 -7.32 -1.97
CA ILE A 107 -5.88 -6.40 -0.83
C ILE A 107 -5.54 -7.13 0.47
N GLY A 108 -5.26 -8.43 0.42
CA GLY A 108 -4.62 -9.15 1.52
C GLY A 108 -3.17 -8.73 1.65
N ASN A 109 -2.68 -8.53 2.88
CA ASN A 109 -1.30 -8.11 3.15
C ASN A 109 -0.37 -9.34 3.25
N PRO A 110 0.43 -9.66 2.22
CA PRO A 110 1.34 -10.80 2.28
C PRO A 110 2.53 -10.58 3.23
N PHE A 111 2.76 -9.34 3.68
CA PHE A 111 3.86 -8.99 4.58
C PHE A 111 3.49 -9.21 6.05
N ARG A 112 2.26 -9.62 6.35
CA ARG A 112 1.77 -9.89 7.71
C ARG A 112 1.31 -11.35 7.84
N LYS A 113 1.54 -11.93 9.01
CA LYS A 113 1.06 -13.29 9.32
C LYS A 113 -0.47 -13.27 9.37
N GLY A 114 -1.10 -14.28 8.76
CA GLY A 114 -2.56 -14.44 8.83
C GLY A 114 -3.36 -13.70 7.76
N TYR A 115 -2.72 -13.15 6.71
CA TYR A 115 -3.40 -12.47 5.60
C TYR A 115 -4.31 -11.32 6.06
N GLU A 116 -3.83 -10.52 7.03
CA GLU A 116 -4.52 -9.31 7.47
C GLU A 116 -4.80 -8.38 6.28
N LEU A 117 -5.92 -7.66 6.32
CA LEU A 117 -6.23 -6.66 5.30
C LEU A 117 -5.47 -5.37 5.57
N TYR A 118 -5.07 -4.68 4.50
CA TYR A 118 -4.56 -3.32 4.64
C TYR A 118 -5.64 -2.36 5.16
N PRO A 119 -5.31 -1.41 6.04
CA PRO A 119 -6.26 -0.37 6.50
C PRO A 119 -6.71 0.54 5.36
N HIS A 120 -5.83 0.77 4.39
CA HIS A 120 -6.13 1.49 3.15
C HIS A 120 -5.73 0.63 1.95
N CYS A 121 -6.50 0.70 0.87
CA CYS A 121 -6.18 0.02 -0.36
C CYS A 121 -4.81 0.52 -0.87
N PRO A 122 -3.82 -0.36 -1.05
CA PRO A 122 -2.47 0.01 -1.50
C PRO A 122 -2.43 0.54 -2.94
N TRP A 123 -3.53 0.43 -3.68
CA TRP A 123 -3.60 0.77 -5.10
C TRP A 123 -4.32 2.10 -5.37
N CYS A 124 -5.26 2.49 -4.50
CA CYS A 124 -6.04 3.72 -4.71
C CYS A 124 -6.25 4.56 -3.45
N GLY A 125 -5.79 4.11 -2.29
CA GLY A 125 -5.90 4.82 -1.01
C GLY A 125 -7.26 4.76 -0.31
N GLN A 126 -8.24 4.04 -0.86
CA GLN A 126 -9.55 3.85 -0.22
C GLN A 126 -9.41 3.14 1.12
N LYS A 127 -9.96 3.70 2.19
CA LYS A 127 -10.04 3.04 3.50
C LYS A 127 -10.92 1.79 3.45
N LEU A 128 -10.46 0.72 4.09
CA LEU A 128 -11.09 -0.59 4.04
C LEU A 128 -11.61 -0.99 5.42
N GLU A 129 -12.79 -1.59 5.46
CA GLU A 129 -13.30 -2.20 6.69
C GLU A 129 -12.51 -3.45 7.06
N GLY A 130 -12.28 -3.66 8.36
CA GLY A 130 -11.54 -4.81 8.88
C GLY A 130 -10.03 -4.78 8.61
N GLY A 131 -9.50 -3.68 8.06
CA GLY A 131 -8.07 -3.47 7.93
C GLY A 131 -7.43 -3.21 9.31
N ALA A 132 -6.33 -3.90 9.60
CA ALA A 132 -5.64 -3.75 10.88
C ALA A 132 -4.72 -2.53 10.87
N ASP A 133 -4.98 -1.55 11.74
CA ASP A 133 -4.06 -0.45 12.01
C ASP A 133 -3.25 -0.73 13.27
N HIS A 134 -2.09 -1.38 13.11
CA HIS A 134 -1.20 -1.67 14.22
C HIS A 134 -0.27 -0.49 14.52
N GLY A 135 -0.83 0.61 15.01
CA GLY A 135 -0.05 1.75 15.51
C GLY A 135 0.64 1.35 16.82
N LYS A 136 1.93 0.96 16.73
CA LYS A 136 2.83 0.62 17.85
C LYS A 136 2.26 -0.41 18.85
N GLU A 137 2.72 -1.66 18.75
CA GLU A 137 2.80 -2.50 19.96
C GLU A 137 3.81 -1.82 20.92
N GLU A 138 3.34 -1.49 22.12
CA GLU A 138 4.09 -0.86 23.22
C GLU A 138 5.27 -1.70 23.72
#